data_AF-A0A0N4VWY6-F1
#
_entry.id   AF-A0A0N4VWY6-F1
#
_cell.length_a   1.000
_cell.length_b   1.000
_cell.length_c   1.000
_cell.angle_alpha   90.00
_cell.angle_beta   90.00
_cell.angle_gamma   90.00
#
_symmetry.space_group_name_H-M   'P 1'
#
loop_
_entity.id
_entity.type
_entity.pdbx_description
1 polymer ?
#
loop_
_entity_poly.entity_id
_entity_poly.type
_entity_poly.pdbx_seq_one_letter_code
_entity_poly.pdbx_strand_id
1 'polypeptide(L)'
;MIGVLLLLAGTLVCSFAQVLELEPGRVHGFEYSTKGGEVAEVFLGIPYAAAPVGELRFEAPAGGYPILLWVHGGGYEIGSASLYGYKGFADIYIPHDIIVDTLQYRLGVYGIFFL
;
A
#
# COMPACT_ATOMS: atom_id res chain seq x y z
N MET A 1 -42.46 -22.68 -10.54
CA MET A 1 -41.89 -21.64 -9.67
C MET A 1 -40.78 -22.19 -8.76
N ILE A 2 -39.83 -22.96 -9.32
CA ILE A 2 -38.69 -23.55 -8.57
C ILE A 2 -37.37 -23.21 -9.29
N GLY A 3 -37.38 -23.02 -10.61
CA GLY A 3 -36.19 -22.61 -11.39
C GLY A 3 -35.71 -21.17 -11.18
N VAL A 4 -36.52 -20.28 -10.58
CA VAL A 4 -36.13 -18.88 -10.31
C VAL A 4 -35.30 -18.77 -9.02
N LEU A 5 -35.42 -19.74 -8.10
CA LEU A 5 -34.69 -19.72 -6.82
C LEU A 5 -33.23 -20.17 -6.96
N LEU A 6 -32.89 -20.91 -8.02
CA LEU A 6 -31.53 -21.41 -8.29
C LEU A 6 -30.61 -20.38 -8.97
N LEU A 7 -31.17 -19.29 -9.54
CA LEU A 7 -30.35 -18.23 -10.14
C LEU A 7 -29.82 -17.21 -9.12
N LEU A 8 -30.40 -17.16 -7.91
CA LEU A 8 -29.95 -16.25 -6.84
C LEU A 8 -28.81 -16.83 -5.98
N ALA A 9 -28.45 -18.10 -6.16
CA ALA A 9 -27.31 -18.73 -5.49
C ALA A 9 -25.98 -18.51 -6.22
N GLY A 10 -26.00 -17.92 -7.42
CA GLY A 10 -24.82 -17.60 -8.20
C GLY A 10 -24.25 -16.24 -7.83
N THR A 11 -22.95 -16.21 -7.54
CA THR A 11 -22.10 -15.05 -7.24
C THR A 11 -22.27 -14.42 -5.86
N LEU A 12 -21.94 -15.19 -4.82
CA LEU A 12 -21.28 -14.59 -3.66
C LEU A 12 -19.86 -14.19 -4.12
N VAL A 13 -19.71 -12.96 -4.64
CA VAL A 13 -18.39 -12.35 -4.78
C VAL A 13 -17.97 -11.97 -3.37
N CYS A 14 -17.27 -12.88 -2.69
CA CYS A 14 -16.53 -12.49 -1.50
C CYS A 14 -15.36 -11.64 -1.98
N SER A 15 -15.48 -10.31 -1.85
CA SER A 15 -14.31 -9.44 -1.80
C SER A 15 -13.49 -9.89 -0.60
N PHE A 16 -12.43 -10.65 -0.87
CA PHE A 16 -11.46 -11.02 0.14
C PHE A 16 -10.37 -9.97 0.09
N ALA A 17 -10.35 -9.10 1.09
CA ALA A 17 -9.21 -8.23 1.33
C ALA A 17 -7.91 -9.05 1.24
N GLN A 18 -6.99 -8.64 0.38
CA GLN A 18 -5.77 -9.39 0.10
C GLN A 18 -4.95 -9.58 1.39
N VAL A 19 -4.53 -10.81 1.63
CA VAL A 19 -3.59 -11.17 2.71
C VAL A 19 -2.25 -11.42 2.08
N LEU A 20 -1.26 -10.63 2.44
CA LEU A 20 0.14 -10.81 2.03
C LEU A 20 0.86 -11.63 3.10
N GLU A 21 1.41 -12.77 2.70
CA GLU A 21 2.32 -13.57 3.53
C GLU A 21 3.73 -13.00 3.38
N LEU A 22 4.20 -12.24 4.38
CA LEU A 22 5.56 -11.69 4.41
C LEU A 22 6.34 -12.35 5.56
N GLU A 23 7.66 -12.37 5.48
CA GLU A 23 8.51 -12.61 6.65
C GLU A 23 8.70 -11.25 7.35
N PRO A 24 8.27 -11.06 8.63
CA PRO A 24 8.04 -12.07 9.68
C PRO A 24 6.57 -12.43 9.98
N GLY A 25 5.60 -12.02 9.16
CA GLY A 25 4.19 -12.36 9.38
C GLY A 25 3.21 -11.82 8.32
N ARG A 26 1.92 -12.08 8.56
CA ARG A 26 0.84 -11.72 7.64
C ARG A 26 0.45 -10.26 7.71
N VAL A 27 0.27 -9.64 6.56
CA VAL A 27 -0.31 -8.30 6.43
C VAL A 27 -1.69 -8.43 5.80
N HIS A 28 -2.70 -7.93 6.51
CA HIS A 28 -4.06 -7.83 6.00
C HIS A 28 -4.29 -6.44 5.41
N GLY A 29 -4.65 -6.39 4.14
CA GLY A 29 -5.10 -5.17 3.49
C GLY A 29 -6.61 -4.97 3.66
N PHE A 30 -7.14 -3.99 2.94
CA PHE A 30 -8.57 -3.82 2.68
C PHE A 30 -8.77 -3.10 1.34
N GLU A 31 -9.92 -3.30 0.73
CA GLU A 31 -10.28 -2.61 -0.51
C GLU A 31 -10.78 -1.19 -0.23
N TYR A 32 -10.40 -0.25 -1.09
CA TYR A 32 -10.93 1.10 -1.16
C TYR A 32 -11.37 1.42 -2.58
N SER A 33 -12.64 1.77 -2.77
CA SER A 33 -13.13 2.27 -4.06
C SER A 33 -12.72 3.74 -4.24
N THR A 34 -11.96 4.01 -5.30
CA THR A 34 -11.60 5.37 -5.70
C THR A 34 -12.84 6.14 -6.14
N LYS A 35 -12.71 7.46 -6.26
CA LYS A 35 -13.74 8.30 -6.87
C LYS A 35 -14.01 7.98 -8.35
N GLY A 36 -13.06 7.37 -9.05
CA GLY A 36 -13.18 6.95 -10.46
C GLY A 36 -13.88 5.61 -10.64
N GLY A 37 -14.07 4.85 -9.56
CA GLY A 37 -14.71 3.54 -9.56
C GLY A 37 -13.72 2.37 -9.63
N GLU A 38 -12.42 2.64 -9.69
CA GLU A 38 -11.37 1.65 -9.51
C GLU A 38 -11.32 1.15 -8.06
N VAL A 39 -10.81 -0.06 -7.86
CA VAL A 39 -10.61 -0.64 -6.53
C VAL A 39 -9.12 -0.67 -6.23
N ALA A 40 -8.74 -0.02 -5.14
CA ALA A 40 -7.39 -0.04 -4.60
C ALA A 40 -7.30 -1.05 -3.46
N GLU A 41 -6.31 -1.93 -3.49
CA GLU A 41 -5.91 -2.70 -2.31
C GLU A 41 -4.99 -1.84 -1.45
N VAL A 42 -5.39 -1.63 -0.19
CA VAL A 42 -4.69 -0.73 0.73
C VAL A 42 -4.14 -1.51 1.91
N PHE A 43 -2.85 -1.31 2.17
CA PHE A 43 -2.16 -1.86 3.32
C PHE A 43 -1.56 -0.72 4.15
N LEU A 44 -1.79 -0.75 5.47
CA LEU A 44 -1.35 0.32 6.36
C LEU A 44 -0.50 -0.23 7.51
N GLY A 45 0.50 0.55 7.91
CA GLY A 45 1.29 0.24 9.10
C GLY A 45 2.18 -1.00 8.96
N ILE A 46 2.56 -1.36 7.73
CA ILE A 46 3.52 -2.45 7.49
C ILE A 46 4.86 -2.06 8.14
N PRO A 47 5.35 -2.82 9.14
CA PRO A 47 6.68 -2.59 9.67
C PRO A 47 7.71 -2.90 8.57
N TYR A 48 8.52 -1.92 8.20
CA TYR A 48 9.66 -2.10 7.33
C TYR A 48 10.92 -1.84 8.14
N ALA A 49 11.90 -2.76 8.07
CA ALA A 49 13.33 -2.52 8.31
C ALA A 49 14.12 -3.84 8.37
N ALA A 50 14.63 -4.25 7.22
CA ALA A 50 16.05 -4.54 7.06
C ALA A 50 16.49 -3.78 5.80
N ALA A 51 17.75 -3.32 5.73
CA ALA A 51 18.22 -2.64 4.52
C ALA A 51 18.09 -3.60 3.32
N PRO A 52 17.68 -3.13 2.12
CA PRO A 52 17.67 -3.96 0.92
C PRO A 52 19.13 -4.24 0.53
N VAL A 53 19.66 -5.35 1.06
CA VAL A 53 21.04 -5.80 0.89
C VAL A 53 21.06 -7.10 0.09
N GLY A 54 22.18 -7.34 -0.59
CA GLY A 54 22.37 -8.51 -1.44
C GLY A 54 22.51 -8.16 -2.93
N GLU A 55 22.69 -9.19 -3.74
CA GLU A 55 23.08 -9.07 -5.16
C GLU A 55 22.07 -8.30 -6.01
N LEU A 56 20.78 -8.35 -5.64
CA LEU A 56 19.69 -7.73 -6.40
C LEU A 56 19.42 -6.26 -6.02
N ARG A 57 20.24 -5.66 -5.13
CA ARG A 57 20.00 -4.29 -4.63
C ARG A 57 19.85 -3.24 -5.75
N PHE A 58 20.53 -3.43 -6.87
CA PHE A 58 20.56 -2.49 -7.99
C PHE A 58 19.86 -3.02 -9.23
N GLU A 59 19.22 -4.19 -9.15
CA GLU A 59 18.46 -4.74 -10.26
C GLU A 59 17.09 -4.07 -10.34
N ALA A 60 16.65 -3.81 -11.57
CA ALA A 60 15.28 -3.37 -11.79
C ALA A 60 14.32 -4.49 -11.40
N PRO A 61 13.18 -4.19 -10.74
CA PRO A 61 12.18 -5.21 -10.44
C PRO A 61 11.74 -5.91 -11.73
N ALA A 62 11.76 -7.25 -11.71
CA ALA A 62 11.40 -8.08 -12.85
C ALA A 62 9.88 -8.07 -13.06
N GLY A 63 9.40 -7.10 -13.83
CA GLY A 63 7.96 -6.90 -14.07
C GLY A 63 7.24 -6.25 -12.88
N GLY A 64 6.13 -5.58 -13.18
CA GLY A 64 5.32 -4.86 -12.19
C GLY A 64 4.91 -3.48 -12.64
N TYR A 65 4.02 -2.88 -11.86
CA TYR A 65 3.61 -1.49 -12.01
C TYR A 65 4.70 -0.53 -11.52
N PRO A 66 4.82 0.69 -12.09
CA PRO A 66 5.67 1.73 -11.53
C PRO A 66 5.33 2.00 -10.06
N ILE A 67 6.37 2.23 -9.25
CA ILE A 67 6.23 2.52 -7.82
C ILE A 67 6.55 3.99 -7.56
N LEU A 68 5.56 4.73 -7.05
CA LEU A 68 5.75 6.04 -6.46
C LEU A 68 6.08 5.88 -4.98
N LEU A 69 7.36 6.01 -4.62
CA LEU A 69 7.77 6.12 -3.23
C LEU A 69 7.67 7.59 -2.79
N TRP A 70 6.73 7.87 -1.91
CA TRP A 70 6.49 9.21 -1.39
C TRP A 70 7.03 9.36 0.04
N VAL A 71 7.82 10.42 0.25
CA VAL A 71 8.44 10.75 1.55
C VAL A 71 7.91 12.10 2.00
N HIS A 72 7.34 12.16 3.21
CA HIS A 72 6.81 13.40 3.72
C HIS A 72 7.91 14.43 4.00
N GLY A 73 7.59 15.71 3.78
CA GLY A 73 8.45 16.83 4.16
C GLY A 73 8.46 17.08 5.67
N GLY A 74 8.84 18.30 6.07
CA GLY A 74 8.90 18.71 7.48
C GLY A 74 10.33 18.90 8.02
N GLY A 75 11.29 19.11 7.12
CA GLY A 75 12.65 19.54 7.47
C GLY A 75 13.43 18.54 8.33
N TYR A 76 13.08 17.25 8.27
CA TYR A 76 13.60 16.18 9.14
C TYR A 76 13.24 16.32 10.63
N GLU A 77 12.40 17.27 11.03
CA GLU A 77 12.06 17.55 12.42
C GLU A 77 10.62 17.21 12.78
N ILE A 78 9.69 17.36 11.83
CA ILE A 78 8.25 17.16 12.03
C ILE A 78 7.61 16.45 10.84
N GLY A 79 6.35 16.00 11.00
CA GLY A 79 5.55 15.43 9.93
C GLY A 79 5.26 13.94 10.10
N SER A 80 4.40 13.43 9.23
CA SER A 80 4.04 12.01 9.14
C SER A 80 3.29 11.77 7.82
N ALA A 81 3.52 10.65 7.16
CA ALA A 81 2.74 10.18 6.03
C ALA A 81 1.26 9.98 6.38
N SER A 82 0.96 9.58 7.63
CA SER A 82 -0.41 9.41 8.08
C SER A 82 -1.23 10.71 8.08
N LEU A 83 -0.59 11.89 8.11
CA LEU A 83 -1.27 13.19 8.00
C LEU A 83 -1.89 13.41 6.62
N TYR A 84 -1.30 12.82 5.58
CA TYR A 84 -1.78 12.93 4.20
C TYR A 84 -2.84 11.86 3.89
N GLY A 85 -2.77 10.71 4.57
CA GLY A 85 -3.69 9.59 4.41
C GLY A 85 -3.58 8.93 3.02
N TYR A 86 -4.25 7.79 2.81
CA TYR A 86 -4.13 7.03 1.56
C TYR A 86 -5.11 7.47 0.46
N LYS A 87 -6.26 8.05 0.83
CA LYS A 87 -7.39 8.27 -0.11
C LYS A 87 -7.02 9.17 -1.30
N GLY A 88 -6.31 10.26 -1.04
CA GLY A 88 -5.87 11.17 -2.09
C GLY A 88 -4.90 10.52 -3.06
N PHE A 89 -3.96 9.73 -2.56
CA PHE A 89 -3.06 8.95 -3.40
C PHE A 89 -3.83 7.90 -4.22
N ALA A 90 -4.74 7.17 -3.57
CA ALA A 90 -5.54 6.15 -4.24
C ALA A 90 -6.37 6.77 -5.39
N ASP A 91 -7.07 7.88 -5.13
CA ASP A 91 -7.89 8.56 -6.12
C ASP A 91 -7.09 9.11 -7.32
N ILE A 92 -5.81 9.43 -7.13
CA ILE A 92 -4.96 10.06 -8.16
C ILE A 92 -4.19 9.00 -8.97
N TYR A 93 -3.61 8.00 -8.32
CA TYR A 93 -2.57 7.16 -8.93
C TYR A 93 -3.05 5.77 -9.33
N ILE A 94 -4.11 5.25 -8.69
CA ILE A 94 -4.66 3.93 -9.01
C ILE A 94 -5.24 3.85 -10.44
N PRO A 95 -5.94 4.89 -10.96
CA PRO A 95 -6.38 4.89 -12.36
C PRO A 95 -5.24 4.86 -13.40
N HIS A 96 -4.00 5.03 -12.95
CA HIS A 96 -2.81 5.08 -13.79
C HIS A 96 -1.90 3.86 -13.59
N ASP A 97 -2.40 2.80 -12.94
CA ASP A 97 -1.63 1.57 -12.71
C ASP A 97 -0.31 1.86 -11.97
N ILE A 98 -0.35 2.74 -10.97
CA ILE A 98 0.81 3.11 -10.14
C ILE A 98 0.60 2.60 -8.71
N ILE A 99 1.60 1.89 -8.20
CA ILE A 99 1.68 1.52 -6.78
C ILE A 99 2.22 2.72 -6.02
N VAL A 100 1.54 3.13 -4.95
CA VAL A 100 2.01 4.22 -4.08
C VAL A 100 2.44 3.64 -2.75
N ASP A 101 3.68 3.91 -2.37
CA ASP A 101 4.21 3.60 -1.04
C ASP A 101 4.52 4.91 -0.31
N THR A 102 4.04 5.05 0.92
CA THR A 102 4.29 6.23 1.75
C THR A 102 5.10 5.83 2.96
N LEU A 103 6.31 6.39 3.07
CA LEU A 103 7.28 5.98 4.08
C LEU A 103 7.25 6.89 5.30
N GLN A 104 7.32 6.29 6.49
CA GLN A 104 7.67 7.00 7.72
C GLN A 104 9.20 7.09 7.84
N TYR A 105 9.72 8.07 8.57
CA TYR A 105 11.12 8.05 8.97
C TYR A 105 11.29 8.70 10.34
N ARG A 106 12.42 8.43 10.99
CA ARG A 106 12.73 9.03 12.30
C ARG A 106 13.02 10.51 12.11
N LEU A 107 12.57 11.33 13.04
CA LEU A 107 12.69 12.79 13.02
C LEU A 107 13.54 13.31 14.18
N GLY A 108 14.03 14.53 14.02
CA GLY A 108 14.88 15.24 14.98
C GLY A 108 16.13 14.47 15.36
N VAL A 109 16.53 14.58 16.62
CA VAL A 109 17.72 13.88 17.15
C VAL A 109 17.68 12.36 16.93
N TYR A 110 16.49 11.76 16.85
CA TYR A 110 16.37 10.32 16.59
C TYR A 110 16.64 9.94 15.13
N GLY A 111 16.59 10.89 14.18
CA GLY A 111 16.76 10.65 12.75
C GLY A 111 18.10 11.11 12.17
N ILE A 112 18.69 12.17 12.71
CA ILE A 112 19.84 12.86 12.08
C ILE A 112 21.01 13.16 13.04
N PHE A 113 21.05 12.53 14.22
CA PHE A 113 22.16 12.74 15.15
C PHE A 113 23.49 12.19 14.60
N PHE A 114 24.50 13.06 14.58
CA PHE A 114 25.88 12.74 14.24
C PHE A 114 26.81 13.42 15.26
N LEU A 115 27.87 12.73 15.70
CA LEU A 115 28.90 13.22 16.63
C LEU A 115 30.22 13.43 15.91
#